data_AF-A0A7S0QC44-F1
#
_entry.id   AF-A0A7S0QC44-F1
#
_cell.length_a   1.000
_cell.length_b   1.000
_cell.length_c   1.000
_cell.angle_alpha   90.00
_cell.angle_beta   90.00
_cell.angle_gamma   90.00
#
_symmetry.space_group_name_H-M   'P 1'
#
loop_
_entity.id
_entity.type
_entity.pdbx_description
1 polymer ?
#
loop_
_entity_poly.entity_id
_entity_poly.type
_entity_poly.pdbx_seq_one_letter_code
_entity_poly.pdbx_strand_id
1 'polypeptide(L)'
;ILFAGTATSCTGDLFPEKSTVEFGAKFNISYHGSYKILINNQVSPTKKYVLVQRGCQAPTGVAADLTVEVPLTNAVSISTNILRWVEIIGERSTVFGSNGVFTTSPCLNKRVASGQTLDYSLVSYNSATKQYTTKDGDALDGALDAFNRKFDAVITDPWSIQTGQEPNAIVVSSDFETSWQANSEWGKF
;
A
#
# COMPACT_ATOMS: atom_id res chain seq x y z
N ILE A 1 -19.26 1.45 7.34
CA ILE A 1 -18.35 0.31 7.06
C ILE A 1 -16.96 0.80 7.43
N LEU A 2 -16.53 0.54 8.66
CA LEU A 2 -15.25 0.95 9.25
C LEU A 2 -14.58 -0.34 9.66
N PHE A 3 -13.55 -0.80 8.95
CA PHE A 3 -12.97 -2.11 9.22
C PHE A 3 -11.69 -2.01 10.04
N ALA A 4 -11.89 -2.35 11.33
CA ALA A 4 -11.02 -2.95 12.33
C ALA A 4 -9.54 -2.51 12.42
N GLY A 5 -9.25 -1.68 13.42
CA GLY A 5 -7.90 -1.40 13.90
C GLY A 5 -7.21 -2.59 14.57
N THR A 6 -6.34 -2.32 15.53
CA THR A 6 -5.53 -3.34 16.22
C THR A 6 -6.40 -4.43 16.87
N ALA A 7 -6.14 -5.70 16.52
CA ALA A 7 -6.81 -6.85 17.11
C ALA A 7 -6.44 -7.02 18.59
N THR A 8 -7.42 -7.37 19.40
CA THR A 8 -7.24 -7.67 20.84
C THR A 8 -6.95 -9.16 21.09
N SER A 9 -7.20 -10.02 20.11
CA SER A 9 -6.84 -11.44 20.11
C SER A 9 -6.53 -11.94 18.69
N CYS A 10 -5.71 -12.99 18.59
CA CYS A 10 -5.22 -13.52 17.31
C CYS A 10 -5.74 -14.92 17.01
N THR A 11 -6.93 -15.23 17.52
CA THR A 11 -7.54 -16.56 17.48
C THR A 11 -8.81 -16.53 16.65
N GLY A 12 -8.97 -17.48 15.73
CA GLY A 12 -10.14 -17.57 14.85
C GLY A 12 -9.94 -16.88 13.50
N ASP A 13 -11.03 -16.70 12.75
CA ASP A 13 -11.04 -16.03 11.46
C ASP A 13 -11.22 -14.52 11.66
N LEU A 14 -10.13 -13.76 11.55
CA LEU A 14 -10.14 -12.30 11.67
C LEU A 14 -10.52 -11.60 10.35
N PHE A 15 -10.71 -12.37 9.27
CA PHE A 15 -11.07 -11.88 7.94
C PHE A 15 -12.37 -12.54 7.45
N PRO A 16 -13.51 -12.28 8.14
CA PRO A 16 -14.78 -12.91 7.79
C PRO A 16 -15.29 -12.47 6.40
N GLU A 17 -14.93 -11.26 5.96
CA GLU A 17 -15.19 -10.77 4.61
C GLU A 17 -14.02 -11.14 3.69
N LYS A 18 -14.25 -12.13 2.82
CA LYS A 18 -13.24 -12.65 1.89
C LYS A 18 -13.49 -12.13 0.49
N SER A 19 -12.43 -11.72 -0.19
CA SER A 19 -12.51 -11.41 -1.60
C SER A 19 -12.67 -12.68 -2.41
N THR A 20 -13.50 -12.58 -3.44
CA THR A 20 -13.57 -13.58 -4.48
C THR A 20 -12.63 -13.17 -5.61
N VAL A 21 -11.64 -14.00 -5.89
CA VAL A 21 -10.75 -13.83 -7.04
C VAL A 21 -11.52 -14.28 -8.29
N GLU A 22 -11.87 -13.33 -9.16
CA GLU A 22 -12.57 -13.62 -10.41
C GLU A 22 -11.65 -14.28 -11.45
N PHE A 23 -12.26 -14.93 -12.44
CA PHE A 23 -11.53 -15.57 -13.53
C PHE A 23 -10.67 -14.55 -14.29
N GLY A 24 -9.40 -14.90 -14.54
CA GLY A 24 -8.44 -14.03 -15.25
C GLY A 24 -7.63 -13.10 -14.34
N ALA A 25 -7.91 -13.07 -13.04
CA ALA A 25 -7.12 -12.30 -12.07
C ALA A 25 -5.63 -12.69 -12.10
N LYS A 26 -4.77 -11.67 -12.01
CA LYS A 26 -3.31 -11.84 -11.96
C LYS A 26 -2.77 -11.90 -10.54
N PHE A 27 -3.62 -12.24 -9.57
CA PHE A 27 -3.24 -12.45 -8.19
C PHE A 27 -4.00 -13.64 -7.57
N ASN A 28 -3.51 -14.12 -6.44
CA ASN A 28 -4.19 -15.10 -5.60
C ASN A 28 -4.15 -14.63 -4.15
N ILE A 29 -5.22 -14.85 -3.39
CA ILE A 29 -5.29 -14.55 -1.96
C ILE A 29 -5.74 -15.80 -1.19
N SER A 30 -5.09 -16.07 -0.05
CA SER A 30 -5.48 -17.14 0.88
C SER A 30 -5.48 -16.63 2.32
N TYR A 31 -6.44 -17.08 3.11
CA TYR A 31 -6.70 -16.61 4.47
C TYR A 31 -6.33 -17.68 5.49
N HIS A 32 -5.64 -17.28 6.56
CA HIS A 32 -5.04 -18.18 7.57
C HIS A 32 -5.39 -17.76 9.00
N GLY A 33 -6.60 -17.24 9.20
CA GLY A 33 -7.09 -16.80 10.51
C GLY A 33 -6.64 -15.38 10.87
N SER A 34 -5.36 -15.21 11.22
CA SER A 34 -4.78 -13.92 11.65
C SER A 34 -3.91 -13.23 10.61
N TYR A 35 -3.68 -13.86 9.46
CA TYR A 35 -3.00 -13.25 8.32
C TYR A 35 -3.58 -13.77 7.00
N LYS A 36 -3.31 -13.04 5.92
CA LYS A 36 -3.56 -13.44 4.53
C LYS A 36 -2.25 -13.51 3.76
N ILE A 37 -2.16 -14.42 2.81
CA ILE A 37 -1.07 -14.50 1.84
C ILE A 37 -1.62 -14.04 0.50
N LEU A 38 -0.98 -13.03 -0.07
CA LEU A 38 -1.32 -12.45 -1.35
C LEU A 38 -0.16 -12.71 -2.33
N ILE A 39 -0.46 -13.32 -3.47
CA ILE A 39 0.51 -13.64 -4.51
C ILE A 39 0.16 -12.81 -5.74
N ASN A 40 1.07 -11.96 -6.19
CA ASN A 40 0.94 -11.18 -7.42
C ASN A 40 1.70 -11.88 -8.56
N ASN A 41 0.96 -12.43 -9.51
CA ASN A 41 1.45 -13.11 -10.70
C ASN A 41 1.56 -12.19 -11.94
N GLN A 42 1.20 -10.91 -11.82
CA GLN A 42 1.36 -9.94 -12.91
C GLN A 42 2.82 -9.58 -13.13
N VAL A 43 3.62 -9.61 -12.07
CA VAL A 43 5.05 -9.26 -12.10
C VAL A 43 5.93 -10.49 -12.25
N SER A 44 7.09 -10.29 -12.87
CA SER A 44 8.14 -11.31 -13.02
C SER A 44 9.43 -10.83 -12.34
N PRO A 45 9.97 -11.56 -11.34
CA PRO A 45 9.38 -12.76 -10.74
C PRO A 45 8.08 -12.44 -9.96
N THR A 46 7.21 -13.44 -9.82
CA THR A 46 6.01 -13.38 -8.97
C THR A 46 6.36 -12.86 -7.59
N LYS A 47 5.51 -11.98 -7.05
CA LYS A 47 5.67 -11.41 -5.71
C LYS A 47 4.71 -12.03 -4.71
N LYS A 48 5.17 -12.24 -3.49
CA LYS A 48 4.40 -12.81 -2.39
C LYS A 48 4.43 -11.89 -1.18
N TYR A 49 3.24 -11.54 -0.69
CA TYR A 49 3.03 -10.66 0.44
C TYR A 49 2.33 -11.42 1.56
N VAL A 50 2.74 -11.16 2.80
CA VAL A 50 2.02 -11.61 4.00
C VAL A 50 1.42 -10.38 4.65
N LEU A 51 0.09 -10.33 4.73
CA LEU A 51 -0.64 -9.23 5.36
C LEU A 51 -1.18 -9.73 6.70
N VAL A 52 -0.61 -9.25 7.80
CA VAL A 52 -0.87 -9.71 9.16
C VAL A 52 -1.87 -8.77 9.81
N GLN A 53 -2.90 -9.30 10.48
CA GLN A 53 -3.79 -8.46 11.27
C GLN A 53 -2.97 -7.68 12.31
N ARG A 54 -3.09 -6.36 12.31
CA ARG A 54 -2.38 -5.49 13.25
C ARG A 54 -2.66 -5.91 14.68
N GLY A 55 -1.60 -6.01 15.50
CA GLY A 55 -1.69 -6.56 16.87
C GLY A 55 -1.47 -8.07 16.96
N CYS A 56 -1.34 -8.76 15.83
CA CYS A 56 -0.96 -10.17 15.78
C CYS A 56 0.49 -10.38 15.36
N GLN A 57 1.05 -11.51 15.79
CA GLN A 57 2.39 -11.89 15.41
C GLN A 57 2.41 -12.38 13.96
N ALA A 58 3.42 -11.95 13.20
CA ALA A 58 3.69 -12.50 11.89
C ALA A 58 3.94 -14.03 11.94
N PRO A 59 3.50 -14.78 10.91
CA PRO A 59 3.68 -16.23 10.88
C PRO A 59 5.15 -16.63 10.76
N THR A 60 5.57 -17.64 11.52
CA THR A 60 6.91 -18.20 11.42
C THR A 60 7.02 -19.19 10.25
N GLY A 61 8.12 -19.15 9.50
CA GLY A 61 8.39 -20.13 8.43
C GLY A 61 7.67 -19.86 7.09
N VAL A 62 6.98 -18.73 6.95
CA VAL A 62 6.37 -18.31 5.69
C VAL A 62 7.30 -17.34 4.97
N ALA A 63 7.93 -17.78 3.89
CA ALA A 63 8.71 -16.89 3.03
C ALA A 63 7.79 -15.94 2.25
N ALA A 64 8.15 -14.66 2.21
CA ALA A 64 7.46 -13.59 1.51
C ALA A 64 8.48 -12.52 1.07
N ASP A 65 8.17 -11.81 -0.01
CA ASP A 65 8.93 -10.63 -0.45
C ASP A 65 8.74 -9.46 0.53
N LEU A 66 7.57 -9.38 1.16
CA LEU A 66 7.24 -8.36 2.15
C LEU A 66 6.15 -8.87 3.10
N THR A 67 6.31 -8.55 4.39
CA THR A 67 5.30 -8.77 5.43
C THR A 67 4.90 -7.43 6.01
N VAL A 68 3.61 -7.13 6.04
CA VAL A 68 3.07 -5.86 6.57
C VAL A 68 1.88 -6.11 7.48
N GLU A 69 1.69 -5.21 8.45
CA GLU A 69 0.47 -5.18 9.23
C GLU A 69 -0.65 -4.49 8.48
N VAL A 70 -1.86 -5.01 8.67
CA VAL A 70 -3.08 -4.48 8.07
C VAL A 70 -4.17 -4.28 9.13
N PRO A 71 -4.98 -3.19 9.06
CA PRO A 71 -4.99 -2.20 7.99
C PRO A 71 -3.73 -1.32 8.00
N LEU A 72 -3.33 -0.88 6.81
CA LEU A 72 -2.20 0.05 6.64
C LEU A 72 -2.57 1.38 7.32
N THR A 73 -1.62 1.99 8.00
CA THR A 73 -1.83 3.29 8.66
C THR A 73 -1.09 4.42 7.97
N ASN A 74 0.02 4.10 7.32
CA ASN A 74 0.86 5.04 6.60
C ASN A 74 1.28 4.42 5.26
N ALA A 75 0.43 4.55 4.24
CA ALA A 75 0.72 4.08 2.90
C ALA A 75 1.12 5.26 1.99
N VAL A 76 2.12 5.06 1.15
CA VAL A 76 2.44 5.98 0.06
C VAL A 76 1.90 5.38 -1.22
N SER A 77 1.17 6.14 -2.03
CA SER A 77 0.64 5.65 -3.30
C SER A 77 1.31 6.38 -4.45
N ILE A 78 2.25 5.73 -5.13
CA ILE A 78 2.93 6.33 -6.28
C ILE A 78 2.15 6.18 -7.60
N SER A 79 1.16 5.28 -7.62
CA SER A 79 0.19 5.18 -8.70
C SER A 79 -1.04 6.03 -8.40
N THR A 80 -1.46 6.90 -9.31
CA THR A 80 -2.73 7.63 -9.15
C THR A 80 -3.95 6.76 -9.46
N ASN A 81 -3.76 5.66 -10.17
CA ASN A 81 -4.82 4.72 -10.54
C ASN A 81 -5.41 3.96 -9.34
N ILE A 82 -4.60 3.72 -8.30
CA ILE A 82 -5.04 3.02 -7.09
C ILE A 82 -5.69 3.95 -6.07
N LEU A 83 -5.38 5.25 -6.09
CA LEU A 83 -5.93 6.24 -5.16
C LEU A 83 -7.46 6.26 -5.15
N ARG A 84 -8.09 6.17 -6.33
CA ARG A 84 -9.55 6.10 -6.44
C ARG A 84 -10.13 4.92 -5.66
N TRP A 85 -9.45 3.77 -5.67
CA TRP A 85 -9.91 2.57 -4.99
C TRP A 85 -9.75 2.71 -3.49
N VAL A 86 -8.62 3.26 -3.02
CA VAL A 86 -8.38 3.60 -1.62
C VAL A 86 -9.46 4.55 -1.08
N GLU A 87 -9.90 5.51 -1.88
CA GLU A 87 -10.99 6.41 -1.50
C GLU A 87 -12.36 5.72 -1.46
N ILE A 88 -12.69 4.88 -2.45
CA ILE A 88 -13.96 4.13 -2.51
C ILE A 88 -14.11 3.22 -1.29
N ILE A 89 -13.02 2.63 -0.81
CA ILE A 89 -13.04 1.72 0.34
C ILE A 89 -13.01 2.44 1.69
N GLY A 90 -12.93 3.78 1.69
CA GLY A 90 -12.93 4.60 2.89
C GLY A 90 -11.55 4.76 3.55
N GLU A 91 -10.49 4.22 2.96
CA GLU A 91 -9.13 4.19 3.55
C GLU A 91 -8.29 5.41 3.16
N ARG A 92 -8.91 6.50 2.70
CA ARG A 92 -8.22 7.76 2.32
C ARG A 92 -7.26 8.26 3.41
N SER A 93 -7.63 8.09 4.68
CA SER A 93 -6.81 8.56 5.80
C SER A 93 -5.45 7.90 5.90
N THR A 94 -5.29 6.72 5.30
CA THR A 94 -4.03 5.95 5.29
C THR A 94 -3.02 6.50 4.27
N VAL A 95 -3.46 7.33 3.31
CA VAL A 95 -2.59 7.91 2.28
C VAL A 95 -1.72 9.00 2.90
N PHE A 96 -0.49 8.60 3.25
CA PHE A 96 0.55 9.46 3.78
C PHE A 96 1.26 10.25 2.66
N GLY A 97 1.36 9.69 1.45
CA GLY A 97 1.97 10.38 0.30
C GLY A 97 1.19 10.18 -1.01
N SER A 98 1.01 11.26 -1.78
CA SER A 98 0.37 11.28 -3.11
C SER A 98 1.04 12.29 -4.04
N ASN A 99 0.87 12.18 -5.37
CA ASN A 99 1.32 13.23 -6.29
C ASN A 99 0.23 14.29 -6.45
N GLY A 100 0.40 15.47 -5.87
CA GLY A 100 -0.62 16.53 -5.91
C GLY A 100 -0.95 17.02 -7.33
N VAL A 101 0.00 16.95 -8.27
CA VAL A 101 -0.19 17.39 -9.66
C VAL A 101 -1.08 16.42 -10.45
N PHE A 102 -0.93 15.11 -10.24
CA PHE A 102 -1.68 14.08 -10.96
C PHE A 102 -2.87 13.52 -10.16
N THR A 103 -3.04 13.94 -8.91
CA THR A 103 -4.18 13.54 -8.08
C THR A 103 -5.37 14.44 -8.37
N THR A 104 -6.43 13.88 -8.93
CA THR A 104 -7.66 14.61 -9.26
C THR A 104 -8.68 14.63 -8.12
N SER A 105 -8.45 13.89 -7.03
CA SER A 105 -9.34 13.89 -5.87
C SER A 105 -9.27 15.21 -5.10
N PRO A 106 -10.37 15.98 -5.01
CA PRO A 106 -10.39 17.21 -4.23
C PRO A 106 -10.14 16.95 -2.74
N CYS A 107 -10.53 15.78 -2.23
CA CYS A 107 -10.35 15.41 -0.83
C CYS A 107 -8.88 15.13 -0.51
N LEU A 108 -8.16 14.41 -1.38
CA LEU A 108 -6.73 14.20 -1.23
C LEU A 108 -5.95 15.51 -1.42
N ASN A 109 -6.32 16.33 -2.40
CA ASN A 109 -5.68 17.63 -2.62
C ASN A 109 -5.85 18.57 -1.41
N LYS A 110 -7.02 18.54 -0.74
CA LYS A 110 -7.21 19.27 0.52
C LYS A 110 -6.30 18.75 1.64
N ARG A 111 -6.09 17.43 1.74
CA ARG A 111 -5.15 16.85 2.72
C ARG A 111 -3.72 17.27 2.45
N VAL A 112 -3.30 17.25 1.18
CA VAL A 112 -2.00 17.77 0.74
C VAL A 112 -1.83 19.24 1.14
N ALA A 113 -2.81 20.09 0.80
CA ALA A 113 -2.78 21.51 1.15
C ALA A 113 -2.73 21.76 2.67
N SER A 114 -3.28 20.86 3.48
CA SER A 114 -3.25 20.93 4.95
C SER A 114 -2.01 20.29 5.60
N GLY A 115 -1.10 19.69 4.82
CA GLY A 115 0.07 18.98 5.31
C GLY A 115 -0.21 17.60 5.92
N GLN A 116 -1.43 17.08 5.79
CA GLN A 116 -1.81 15.74 6.28
C GLN A 116 -1.35 14.60 5.36
N THR A 117 -1.07 14.92 4.10
CA THR A 117 -0.54 14.01 3.09
C THR A 117 0.63 14.73 2.42
N LEU A 118 1.77 14.06 2.30
CA LEU A 118 2.94 14.58 1.60
C LEU A 118 2.68 14.61 0.09
N ASP A 119 2.99 15.74 -0.56
CA ASP A 119 3.08 15.80 -2.01
C ASP A 119 4.45 15.28 -2.46
N TYR A 120 4.51 14.05 -2.96
CA TYR A 120 5.80 13.49 -3.42
C TYR A 120 6.23 14.02 -4.79
N SER A 121 5.43 14.82 -5.49
CA SER A 121 5.91 15.51 -6.71
C SER A 121 7.07 16.47 -6.41
N LEU A 122 7.17 16.90 -5.15
CA LEU A 122 8.22 17.75 -4.59
C LEU A 122 9.45 16.96 -4.12
N VAL A 123 9.46 15.64 -4.28
CA VAL A 123 10.62 14.79 -3.96
C VAL A 123 11.17 14.09 -5.21
N SER A 124 12.44 13.71 -5.16
CA SER A 124 13.19 12.96 -6.17
C SER A 124 13.81 11.73 -5.53
N TYR A 125 13.78 10.58 -6.19
CA TYR A 125 14.40 9.36 -5.69
C TYR A 125 15.87 9.26 -6.14
N ASN A 126 16.77 9.02 -5.19
CA ASN A 126 18.18 8.75 -5.43
C ASN A 126 18.43 7.24 -5.41
N SER A 127 18.67 6.67 -6.58
CA SER A 127 18.85 5.22 -6.76
C SER A 127 20.15 4.66 -6.21
N ALA A 128 21.18 5.48 -6.03
CA ALA A 128 22.45 5.06 -5.44
C ALA A 128 22.35 4.90 -3.92
N THR A 129 21.59 5.78 -3.26
CA THR A 129 21.42 5.79 -1.79
C THR A 129 20.12 5.13 -1.33
N LYS A 130 19.21 4.85 -2.27
CA LYS A 130 17.85 4.37 -2.00
C LYS A 130 17.04 5.28 -1.09
N GLN A 131 17.17 6.59 -1.30
CA GLN A 131 16.52 7.62 -0.51
C GLN A 131 15.80 8.62 -1.40
N TYR A 132 14.65 9.11 -0.97
CA TYR A 132 14.04 10.28 -1.56
C TYR A 132 14.75 11.54 -1.03
N THR A 133 14.86 12.58 -1.84
CA THR A 133 15.37 13.93 -1.53
C THR A 133 14.38 14.98 -2.01
N THR A 134 14.37 16.17 -1.44
CA THR A 134 13.38 17.19 -1.83
C THR A 134 13.90 18.09 -2.93
N LYS A 135 13.04 18.50 -3.86
CA LYS A 135 13.42 19.39 -4.96
C LYS A 135 13.68 20.83 -4.51
N ASP A 136 13.11 21.25 -3.37
CA ASP A 136 13.16 22.65 -2.90
C ASP A 136 14.12 22.92 -1.72
N GLY A 137 14.91 21.93 -1.28
CA GLY A 137 15.90 22.09 -0.21
C GLY A 137 15.32 22.31 1.21
N ASP A 138 15.84 21.54 2.17
CA ASP A 138 15.75 21.60 3.65
C ASP A 138 14.36 21.66 4.33
N ALA A 139 13.32 22.26 3.73
CA ALA A 139 12.00 22.47 4.37
C ALA A 139 11.17 21.19 4.53
N LEU A 140 11.54 20.13 3.80
CA LEU A 140 10.82 18.86 3.77
C LEU A 140 11.64 17.72 4.40
N ASP A 141 12.86 17.96 4.90
CA ASP A 141 13.73 16.91 5.43
C ASP A 141 13.09 16.13 6.60
N GLY A 142 12.32 16.81 7.46
CA GLY A 142 11.57 16.13 8.52
C GLY A 142 10.39 15.29 8.00
N ALA A 143 9.72 15.74 6.94
CA ALA A 143 8.63 15.01 6.29
C ALA A 143 9.16 13.85 5.43
N LEU A 144 10.35 13.99 4.88
CA LEU A 144 11.09 13.03 4.06
C LEU A 144 11.76 11.95 4.92
N ASP A 145 12.29 12.32 6.09
CA ASP A 145 12.76 11.36 7.09
C ASP A 145 11.59 10.57 7.68
N ALA A 146 10.46 11.24 7.93
CA ALA A 146 9.20 10.56 8.28
C ALA A 146 8.69 9.67 7.14
N PHE A 147 8.79 10.12 5.88
CA PHE A 147 8.50 9.31 4.70
C PHE A 147 9.38 8.07 4.72
N ASN A 148 10.71 8.21 4.65
CA ASN A 148 11.65 7.09 4.61
C ASN A 148 11.58 6.13 5.82
N ARG A 149 11.08 6.56 6.99
CA ARG A 149 11.06 5.75 8.23
C ARG A 149 9.69 5.24 8.67
N LYS A 150 8.58 5.81 8.19
CA LYS A 150 7.23 5.56 8.77
C LYS A 150 6.19 5.00 7.81
N PHE A 151 6.47 4.80 6.52
CA PHE A 151 5.49 4.12 5.67
C PHE A 151 5.50 2.61 5.91
N ASP A 152 4.29 2.06 6.08
CA ASP A 152 4.05 0.62 6.22
C ASP A 152 4.27 -0.08 4.86
N ALA A 153 3.92 0.59 3.76
CA ALA A 153 4.07 0.09 2.40
C ALA A 153 4.07 1.23 1.37
N VAL A 154 4.73 0.98 0.23
CA VAL A 154 4.53 1.79 -0.99
C VAL A 154 3.64 1.03 -1.96
N ILE A 155 2.52 1.63 -2.33
CA ILE A 155 1.55 1.08 -3.27
C ILE A 155 1.88 1.59 -4.66
N THR A 156 2.27 0.67 -5.55
CA THR A 156 2.76 0.99 -6.89
C THR A 156 2.13 0.11 -7.95
N ASP A 157 2.02 0.64 -9.17
CA ASP A 157 1.68 -0.14 -10.35
C ASP A 157 2.90 -0.89 -10.94
N PRO A 158 2.67 -1.83 -11.86
CA PRO A 158 3.73 -2.71 -12.35
C PRO A 158 4.79 -2.04 -13.22
N TRP A 159 4.43 -1.01 -13.99
CA TRP A 159 5.37 -0.28 -14.84
C TRP A 159 6.29 0.66 -14.05
N SER A 160 5.89 1.10 -12.85
CA SER A 160 6.76 1.89 -11.98
C SER A 160 7.86 1.04 -11.31
N ILE A 161 7.80 -0.30 -11.40
CA ILE A 161 8.79 -1.24 -10.84
C ILE A 161 9.98 -1.46 -11.79
N GLN A 162 10.13 -0.68 -12.85
CA GLN A 162 11.21 -0.92 -13.82
C GLN A 162 12.63 -0.87 -13.24
N THR A 163 12.80 -0.56 -11.97
CA THR A 163 14.08 -0.74 -11.28
C THR A 163 13.79 -1.10 -9.81
N GLY A 164 14.58 -1.99 -9.20
CA GLY A 164 14.46 -2.40 -7.78
C GLY A 164 14.76 -1.26 -6.78
N GLN A 165 13.94 -0.21 -6.85
CA GLN A 165 14.15 1.12 -6.29
C GLN A 165 13.16 1.49 -5.18
N GLU A 166 12.17 0.64 -4.89
CA GLU A 166 11.12 0.93 -3.91
C GLU A 166 11.19 -0.11 -2.78
N PRO A 167 11.84 0.16 -1.63
CA PRO A 167 11.78 -0.74 -0.48
C PRO A 167 10.33 -0.84 0.02
N ASN A 168 9.88 -2.04 0.40
CA ASN A 168 8.51 -2.30 0.89
C ASN A 168 7.39 -1.97 -0.11
N ALA A 169 7.63 -2.18 -1.40
CA ALA A 169 6.61 -2.02 -2.43
C ALA A 169 5.57 -3.15 -2.41
N ILE A 170 4.31 -2.80 -2.19
CA ILE A 170 3.15 -3.59 -2.58
C ILE A 170 2.80 -3.22 -4.02
N VAL A 171 3.13 -4.13 -4.91
CA VAL A 171 2.77 -3.99 -6.31
C VAL A 171 1.32 -4.36 -6.48
N VAL A 172 0.50 -3.39 -6.85
CA VAL A 172 -0.91 -3.60 -7.15
C VAL A 172 -1.08 -4.00 -8.60
N SER A 173 -2.04 -4.89 -8.84
CA SER A 173 -2.45 -5.32 -10.16
C SER A 173 -3.50 -4.36 -10.74
N SER A 174 -3.22 -3.05 -10.63
CA SER A 174 -4.18 -1.95 -10.88
C SER A 174 -4.66 -1.82 -12.34
N ASP A 175 -4.19 -2.72 -13.18
CA ASP A 175 -4.02 -2.52 -14.60
C ASP A 175 -4.92 -3.44 -15.43
N PHE A 176 -5.30 -4.58 -14.83
CA PHE A 176 -6.15 -5.59 -15.47
C PHE A 176 -7.21 -6.15 -14.52
N GLU A 177 -7.37 -5.57 -13.33
CA GLU A 177 -8.42 -6.00 -12.40
C GLU A 177 -9.75 -5.34 -12.73
N THR A 178 -10.64 -6.14 -13.33
CA THR A 178 -12.02 -5.77 -13.63
C THR A 178 -12.90 -5.69 -12.39
N SER A 179 -12.48 -6.30 -11.26
CA SER A 179 -13.23 -6.26 -10.01
C SER A 179 -12.69 -5.16 -9.07
N TRP A 180 -13.62 -4.38 -8.52
CA TRP A 180 -13.32 -3.33 -7.56
C TRP A 180 -12.82 -3.90 -6.22
N GLN A 181 -13.24 -5.11 -5.86
CA GLN A 181 -12.78 -5.79 -4.65
C GLN A 181 -11.29 -6.08 -4.74
N ALA A 182 -10.82 -6.66 -5.83
CA ALA A 182 -9.42 -7.02 -6.01
C ALA A 182 -8.47 -5.80 -5.91
N ASN A 183 -8.86 -4.67 -6.51
CA ASN A 183 -8.11 -3.43 -6.41
C ASN A 183 -8.07 -2.84 -4.99
N SER A 184 -9.01 -3.22 -4.13
CA SER A 184 -9.06 -2.74 -2.74
C SER A 184 -8.34 -3.62 -1.74
N GLU A 185 -8.07 -4.90 -2.05
CA GLU A 185 -7.48 -5.86 -1.11
C GLU A 185 -6.06 -5.54 -0.66
N TRP A 186 -5.35 -4.75 -1.47
CA TRP A 186 -3.99 -4.32 -1.20
C TRP A 186 -3.90 -3.36 0.00
N GLY A 187 -4.98 -2.61 0.26
CA GLY A 187 -5.05 -1.61 1.33
C GLY A 187 -6.19 -1.81 2.32
N LYS A 188 -7.18 -2.63 2.00
CA LYS A 188 -8.32 -2.94 2.87
C LYS A 188 -8.04 -4.23 3.66
N PHE A 189 -8.31 -4.16 4.97
CA PHE A 189 -8.18 -5.21 5.99
C PHE A 189 -6.77 -5.54 6.36
#